data_AF-A0A1Y3B1I8-F1
#
_entry.id   AF-A0A1Y3B1I8-F1
#
_cell.length_a   1.000
_cell.length_b   1.000
_cell.length_c   1.000
_cell.angle_alpha   90.00
_cell.angle_beta   90.00
_cell.angle_gamma   90.00
#
_symmetry.space_group_name_H-M   'P 1'
#
loop_
_entity.id
_entity.type
_entity.pdbx_description
1 polymer ?
#
loop_
_entity_poly.entity_id
_entity_poly.type
_entity_poly.pdbx_seq_one_letter_code
_entity_poly.pdbx_strand_id
1 'polypeptide(L)'
;SRNRKDESIKIYEKLLRIKTADFNPTLTYIQYMKFTRRTESMSSARAIFKRARSDSRSSYEVYIAAAMTEYYCSKVCFLYEIKMIQFIINNFIL
;
A
#
# COMPACT_ATOMS: atom_id res chain seq x y z
N SER A 1 28.12 -4.45 -1.06
CA SER A 1 26.84 -5.13 -1.35
C SER A 1 25.68 -4.13 -1.25
N ARG A 2 24.88 -3.92 -2.30
CA ARG A 2 23.84 -2.88 -2.41
C ARG A 2 22.51 -3.27 -1.71
N ASN A 3 22.56 -3.93 -0.55
CA ASN A 3 21.36 -4.36 0.18
C ASN A 3 21.08 -3.48 1.41
N ARG A 4 20.86 -2.17 1.20
CA ARG A 4 20.56 -1.21 2.29
C ARG A 4 19.05 -1.01 2.44
N LYS A 5 18.35 -2.07 2.86
CA LYS A 5 16.90 -2.05 3.03
C LYS A 5 16.44 -1.04 4.10
N ASP A 6 17.18 -0.95 5.21
CA ASP A 6 16.83 -0.09 6.35
C ASP A 6 16.92 1.39 5.96
N GLU A 7 17.91 1.76 5.15
CA GLU A 7 18.03 3.11 4.59
C GLU A 7 16.88 3.45 3.65
N SER A 8 16.41 2.48 2.86
CA SER A 8 15.26 2.67 1.99
C SER A 8 13.98 2.93 2.79
N ILE A 9 13.78 2.20 3.90
CA ILE A 9 12.66 2.42 4.82
C ILE A 9 12.70 3.84 5.41
N LYS A 10 13.88 4.30 5.86
CA LYS A 10 14.06 5.67 6.37
C LYS A 10 13.65 6.74 5.34
N ILE A 11 13.91 6.51 4.04
CA ILE A 11 13.51 7.43 2.97
C ILE A 11 11.99 7.48 2.85
N TYR A 12 11.30 6.33 2.84
CA TYR A 12 9.82 6.30 2.79
C TYR A 12 9.21 6.99 4.02
N GLU A 13 9.73 6.73 5.21
CA GLU A 13 9.28 7.41 6.43
C GLU A 13 9.51 8.92 6.38
N LYS A 14 10.64 9.37 5.81
CA LYS A 14 10.92 10.80 5.61
C LYS A 14 9.91 11.43 4.63
N LEU A 15 9.58 10.75 3.54
CA LEU A 15 8.59 11.22 2.56
C LEU A 15 7.19 11.31 3.18
N LEU A 16 6.76 10.31 3.95
CA LEU A 16 5.45 10.30 4.59
C LEU A 16 5.26 11.39 5.66
N ARG A 17 6.37 11.88 6.24
CA ARG A 17 6.36 13.00 7.21
C ARG A 17 6.13 14.36 6.55
N ILE A 18 6.29 14.49 5.24
CA ILE A 18 6.02 15.75 4.53
C ILE A 18 4.52 16.01 4.59
N LYS A 19 4.12 17.18 5.11
CA LYS A 19 2.71 17.60 5.30
C LYS A 19 2.30 18.80 4.44
N THR A 20 3.07 19.12 3.40
CA THR A 20 2.73 20.21 2.47
C THR A 20 1.44 19.89 1.72
N ALA A 21 0.62 20.91 1.45
CA ALA A 21 -0.70 20.75 0.83
C ALA A 21 -0.63 20.06 -0.55
N ASP A 22 0.44 20.29 -1.31
CA ASP A 22 0.61 19.73 -2.66
C ASP A 22 1.16 18.31 -2.67
N PHE A 23 1.52 17.74 -1.51
CA PHE A 23 2.13 16.41 -1.43
C PHE A 23 1.07 15.33 -1.18
N ASN A 24 0.85 14.49 -2.19
CA ASN A 24 0.00 13.31 -2.08
C ASN A 24 0.83 12.08 -1.64
N PRO A 25 0.61 11.51 -0.43
CA PRO A 25 1.37 10.37 0.06
C PRO A 25 0.96 9.03 -0.58
N THR A 26 -0.13 9.00 -1.37
CA THR A 26 -0.69 7.77 -1.97
C THR A 26 0.35 6.96 -2.75
N LEU A 27 1.06 7.60 -3.68
CA LEU A 27 2.10 6.92 -4.46
C LEU A 27 3.27 6.44 -3.59
N THR A 28 3.59 7.20 -2.53
CA THR A 28 4.62 6.82 -1.56
C THR A 28 4.21 5.53 -0.84
N TYR A 29 2.96 5.43 -0.38
CA TYR A 29 2.43 4.22 0.25
C TYR A 29 2.41 3.02 -0.71
N ILE A 30 1.96 3.20 -1.95
CA ILE A 30 1.92 2.14 -2.97
C ILE A 30 3.32 1.59 -3.22
N GLN A 31 4.30 2.47 -3.39
CA GLN A 31 5.67 2.06 -3.63
C GLN A 31 6.28 1.41 -2.37
N TYR A 32 5.95 1.92 -1.19
CA TYR A 32 6.42 1.36 0.07
C TYR A 32 5.84 -0.05 0.33
N MET A 33 4.57 -0.30 0.02
CA MET A 33 3.96 -1.63 0.01
C MET A 33 4.67 -2.59 -0.96
N LYS A 34 4.93 -2.15 -2.19
CA LYS A 34 5.66 -2.97 -3.20
C LYS A 34 7.10 -3.26 -2.79
N PHE A 35 7.74 -2.32 -2.10
CA PHE A 35 9.10 -2.49 -1.59
C PHE A 35 9.13 -3.50 -0.44
N THR A 36 8.33 -3.28 0.61
CA THR A 36 8.23 -4.17 1.77
C THR A 36 7.81 -5.59 1.38
N ARG A 37 6.91 -5.75 0.41
CA ARG A 37 6.55 -7.07 -0.10
C ARG A 37 7.73 -7.83 -0.72
N ARG A 38 8.64 -7.12 -1.40
CA ARG A 38 9.81 -7.68 -2.10
C ARG A 38 10.98 -7.96 -1.17
N THR A 39 11.15 -7.17 -0.11
CA THR A 39 12.30 -7.26 0.80
C THR A 39 12.01 -7.98 2.10
N GLU A 40 10.73 -8.06 2.49
CA GLU A 40 10.28 -8.67 3.74
C GLU A 40 9.19 -9.71 3.47
N SER A 41 7.95 -9.43 3.85
CA SER A 41 6.85 -10.38 3.86
C SER A 41 5.54 -9.74 3.41
N MET A 42 4.56 -10.60 3.11
CA MET A 42 3.19 -10.16 2.85
C MET A 42 2.57 -9.44 4.07
N SER A 43 2.89 -9.91 5.29
CA SER A 43 2.40 -9.30 6.53
C SER A 43 2.91 -7.88 6.72
N SER A 44 4.18 -7.61 6.38
CA SER A 44 4.76 -6.27 6.40
C SER A 44 4.05 -5.33 5.44
N ALA A 45 3.79 -5.77 4.21
CA ALA A 45 3.05 -4.98 3.22
C ALA A 45 1.63 -4.63 3.70
N ARG A 46 0.93 -5.59 4.34
CA ARG A 46 -0.39 -5.33 4.95
C ARG A 46 -0.33 -4.32 6.10
N ALA A 47 0.76 -4.29 6.87
CA ALA A 47 0.95 -3.28 7.92
C ALA A 47 1.06 -1.86 7.32
N ILE A 48 1.78 -1.71 6.20
CA ILE A 48 1.85 -0.44 5.47
C ILE A 48 0.48 -0.04 4.91
N PHE A 49 -0.27 -1.00 4.34
CA PHE A 49 -1.63 -0.75 3.88
C PHE A 49 -2.54 -0.24 5.01
N LYS A 50 -2.47 -0.85 6.20
CA LYS A 50 -3.23 -0.38 7.37
C LYS A 50 -2.91 1.08 7.72
N ARG A 51 -1.63 1.47 7.66
CA ARG A 51 -1.19 2.86 7.88
C ARG A 51 -1.74 3.80 6.81
N ALA A 52 -1.67 3.40 5.55
CA ALA A 52 -2.16 4.18 4.42
C ALA A 52 -3.67 4.47 4.54
N ARG A 53 -4.48 3.49 4.96
CA ARG A 53 -5.93 3.68 5.21
C ARG A 53 -6.24 4.65 6.35
N SER A 54 -5.35 4.76 7.34
CA SER A 54 -5.53 5.68 8.47
C SER A 54 -5.11 7.12 8.13
N ASP A 55 -4.41 7.34 7.01
CA ASP A 55 -4.00 8.66 6.56
C ASP A 55 -5.10 9.24 5.65
N SER A 56 -5.72 10.35 6.08
CA SER A 56 -6.79 11.03 5.34
C SER A 56 -6.34 11.63 4.01
N ARG A 57 -5.02 11.77 3.80
CA ARG A 57 -4.43 12.26 2.54
C ARG A 57 -4.30 11.16 1.49
N SER A 58 -4.48 9.91 1.87
CA SER A 58 -4.39 8.77 0.96
C SER A 58 -5.66 8.64 0.13
N SER A 59 -5.47 8.47 -1.17
CA SER A 59 -6.53 8.29 -2.16
C SER A 59 -6.81 6.80 -2.41
N TYR A 60 -7.85 6.50 -3.19
CA TYR A 60 -8.36 5.14 -3.38
C TYR A 60 -7.37 4.22 -4.12
N GLU A 61 -6.35 4.73 -4.81
CA GLU A 61 -5.38 3.93 -5.56
C GLU A 61 -4.59 2.97 -4.66
N VAL A 62 -4.45 3.29 -3.37
CA VAL A 62 -3.83 2.39 -2.37
C VAL A 62 -4.57 1.06 -2.29
N TYR A 63 -5.90 1.08 -2.37
CA TYR A 63 -6.73 -0.13 -2.30
C TYR A 63 -6.55 -1.00 -3.54
N ILE A 64 -6.53 -0.37 -4.73
CA ILE A 64 -6.27 -1.05 -6.00
C ILE A 64 -4.90 -1.71 -5.97
N ALA A 65 -3.87 -0.99 -5.52
CA ALA A 65 -2.51 -1.52 -5.43
C ALA A 65 -2.40 -2.67 -4.41
N ALA A 66 -3.12 -2.62 -3.30
CA ALA A 66 -3.17 -3.70 -2.31
C ALA A 66 -3.80 -4.96 -2.90
N ALA A 67 -4.95 -4.84 -3.56
CA ALA A 67 -5.61 -5.94 -4.24
C ALA A 67 -4.70 -6.59 -5.29
N MET A 68 -4.06 -5.79 -6.16
CA MET A 68 -3.09 -6.30 -7.13
C MET A 68 -1.92 -7.03 -6.45
N THR A 69 -1.40 -6.48 -5.36
CA THR A 69 -0.28 -7.11 -4.63
C THR A 69 -0.66 -8.47 -4.06
N GLU A 70 -1.89 -8.61 -3.55
CA GLU A 70 -2.40 -9.90 -3.05
C GLU A 70 -2.68 -10.88 -4.20
N TYR A 71 -3.39 -10.45 -5.24
CA TYR A 71 -3.73 -11.24 -6.42
C TYR A 71 -2.51 -11.89 -7.09
N TYR A 72 -1.46 -11.11 -7.36
CA TYR A 72 -0.27 -11.63 -8.06
C TYR A 72 0.65 -12.47 -7.18
N CYS A 73 0.68 -12.22 -5.86
CA CYS A 73 1.59 -12.90 -4.94
C CYS A 73 1.02 -14.18 -4.36
N SER A 74 -0.30 -14.25 -4.19
CA SER A 74 -0.99 -15.42 -3.68
C SER A 74 -1.69 -16.07 -4.87
N LYS A 75 -1.04 -17.02 -5.55
CA LYS A 75 -1.71 -17.87 -6.57
C LYS A 75 -2.86 -18.74 -6.01
N VAL A 76 -3.29 -18.48 -4.76
CA VAL A 76 -4.39 -19.10 -4.04
C VAL A 76 -5.35 -17.99 -3.59
N CYS A 77 -6.28 -17.69 -4.48
CA CYS A 77 -7.72 -17.86 -4.28
C CYS A 77 -8.36 -17.35 -2.96
N PHE A 78 -9.10 -16.23 -3.06
CA PHE A 78 -10.53 -16.12 -2.67
C PHE A 78 -10.99 -16.08 -1.19
N LEU A 79 -10.35 -15.35 -0.25
CA LEU A 79 -10.99 -15.17 1.08
C LEU A 79 -11.21 -13.72 1.58
N TYR A 80 -10.64 -12.70 0.93
CA TYR A 80 -10.84 -11.32 1.36
C TYR A 80 -11.32 -10.37 0.24
N GLU A 81 -11.41 -10.85 -1.00
CA GLU A 81 -11.58 -9.99 -2.17
C GLU A 81 -13.02 -9.60 -2.50
N ILE A 82 -14.05 -10.40 -2.19
CA ILE A 82 -15.41 -10.05 -2.61
C ILE A 82 -15.95 -8.84 -1.82
N LYS A 83 -15.73 -8.75 -0.50
CA LYS A 83 -16.23 -7.60 0.28
C LYS A 83 -15.48 -6.30 -0.03
N MET A 84 -14.18 -6.35 -0.30
CA MET A 84 -13.40 -5.14 -0.59
C MET A 84 -13.62 -4.63 -2.01
N ILE A 85 -13.66 -5.52 -3.01
CA ILE A 85 -13.96 -5.12 -4.39
C ILE A 85 -15.41 -4.65 -4.50
N GLN A 86 -16.38 -5.33 -3.87
CA GLN A 86 -17.79 -4.89 -3.85
C GLN A 86 -17.94 -3.54 -3.13
N PHE A 87 -17.20 -3.28 -2.05
CA PHE A 87 -17.23 -2.00 -1.36
C PHE A 87 -16.68 -0.85 -2.22
N ILE A 88 -15.57 -1.09 -2.93
CA ILE A 88 -14.95 -0.10 -3.83
C ILE A 88 -15.86 0.18 -5.03
N ILE A 89 -16.45 -0.85 -5.64
CA ILE A 89 -17.40 -0.67 -6.76
C ILE A 89 -18.65 0.09 -6.28
N ASN A 90 -19.26 -0.31 -5.15
CA ASN A 90 -20.51 0.28 -4.68
C ASN A 90 -20.39 1.69 -4.07
N ASN A 91 -19.19 2.15 -3.68
CA ASN A 91 -19.03 3.47 -3.04
C ASN A 91 -18.26 4.48 -3.88
N PHE A 92 -17.58 4.06 -4.95
CA PHE A 92 -16.68 4.96 -5.70
C PHE A 92 -16.80 4.87 -7.23
N ILE A 93 -17.44 3.83 -7.79
CA ILE A 93 -17.53 3.63 -9.26
C ILE A 93 -18.98 3.71 -9.79
N LEU A 94 -19.98 3.52 -8.91
CA LEU A 94 -21.41 3.72 -9.20
C LEU A 94 -21.95 4.97 -8.48
#